data_AF-A0A3B9E9E7-F1
#
_entry.id   AF-A0A3B9E9E7-F1
#
_cell.length_a   1.000
_cell.length_b   1.000
_cell.length_c   1.000
_cell.angle_alpha   90.00
_cell.angle_beta   90.00
_cell.angle_gamma   90.00
#
_symmetry.space_group_name_H-M   'P 1'
#
loop_
_entity.id
_entity.type
_entity.pdbx_description
1 polymer ?
#
loop_
_entity_poly.entity_id
_entity_poly.type
_entity_poly.pdbx_seq_one_letter_code
_entity_poly.pdbx_strand_id
1 'polypeptide(L)'
;MDDKTYSDSSVTAALKQNFVIAKINGESSDQITYLGKVMAQSDFTMGMKVSGFPSTMFMDSDGKVIGILPGYIEAPVYLKILAYVSTQAYKTKKLDDYLSGK
;
A
#
# COMPACT_ATOMS: atom_id res chain seq x y z
N MET A 1 11.56 4.91 1.64
CA MET A 1 10.16 5.22 1.97
C MET A 1 10.08 5.63 3.44
N ASP A 2 10.56 4.77 4.34
CA ASP A 2 10.49 4.93 5.80
C ASP A 2 10.99 6.30 6.30
N ASP A 3 12.21 6.71 5.94
CA ASP A 3 12.82 7.93 6.50
C ASP A 3 12.27 9.26 5.98
N LYS A 4 11.57 9.26 4.84
CA LYS A 4 11.15 10.49 4.15
C LYS A 4 9.64 10.62 4.04
N THR A 5 8.96 9.52 3.69
CA THR A 5 7.52 9.52 3.43
C THR A 5 6.76 9.12 4.66
N TYR A 6 7.13 8.01 5.32
CA TYR A 6 6.41 7.53 6.50
C TYR A 6 6.75 8.31 7.78
N SER A 7 7.89 9.00 7.80
CA SER A 7 8.25 9.93 8.87
C SER A 7 7.53 11.28 8.80
N ASP A 8 6.90 11.61 7.67
CA ASP A 8 6.08 12.82 7.54
C ASP A 8 4.87 12.73 8.48
N SER A 9 4.66 13.79 9.27
CA SER A 9 3.63 13.81 10.31
C SER A 9 2.21 13.75 9.73
N SER A 10 2.00 14.33 8.55
CA SER A 10 0.72 14.30 7.85
C SER A 10 0.44 12.92 7.29
N VAL A 11 1.46 12.26 6.72
CA VAL A 11 1.36 10.87 6.26
C VAL A 11 1.05 9.94 7.44
N THR A 12 1.77 10.09 8.54
CA THR A 12 1.54 9.31 9.76
C THR A 12 0.12 9.49 10.28
N ALA A 13 -0.38 10.73 10.33
CA ALA A 13 -1.75 11.01 10.77
C ALA A 13 -2.80 10.37 9.84
N ALA A 14 -2.64 10.53 8.52
CA ALA A 14 -3.54 9.95 7.53
C ALA A 14 -3.58 8.42 7.59
N LEU A 15 -2.42 7.77 7.78
CA LEU A 15 -2.32 6.32 7.94
C LEU A 15 -3.03 5.86 9.23
N LYS A 16 -2.72 6.47 10.37
CA LYS A 16 -3.33 6.10 11.67
C LYS A 16 -4.84 6.27 11.69
N GLN A 17 -5.36 7.28 10.99
CA GLN A 17 -6.79 7.57 10.99
C GLN A 17 -7.59 6.63 10.09
N ASN A 18 -7.01 6.20 8.96
CA ASN A 18 -7.79 5.58 7.88
C ASN A 18 -7.34 4.16 7.49
N PHE A 19 -6.22 3.66 8.01
CA PHE A 19 -5.60 2.42 7.55
C PHE A 19 -5.12 1.53 8.68
N VAL A 20 -5.16 0.22 8.43
CA VAL A 20 -4.40 -0.78 9.19
C VAL A 20 -3.09 -1.02 8.45
N ILE A 21 -1.96 -0.85 9.15
CA ILE A 21 -0.63 -0.91 8.54
C ILE A 21 -0.01 -2.26 8.85
N ALA A 22 0.50 -2.93 7.81
CA ALA A 22 1.33 -4.12 7.94
C ALA A 22 2.66 -3.91 7.20
N LYS A 23 3.78 -4.33 7.80
CA LYS A 23 5.10 -4.33 7.17
C LYS A 23 5.46 -5.76 6.79
N ILE A 24 5.74 -5.97 5.51
CA ILE A 24 6.14 -7.27 4.95
C ILE A 24 7.59 -7.18 4.53
N ASN A 25 8.40 -8.13 4.99
CA ASN A 25 9.73 -8.37 4.48
C ASN A 25 9.65 -9.46 3.39
N GLY A 26 9.63 -9.05 2.12
CA GLY A 26 9.52 -9.98 1.00
C GLY A 26 10.77 -10.85 0.76
N GLU A 27 11.82 -10.69 1.56
CA GLU A 27 12.99 -11.58 1.56
C GLU A 27 12.95 -12.56 2.74
N SER A 28 11.98 -12.42 3.66
CA SER A 28 11.86 -13.26 4.85
C SER A 28 11.11 -14.56 4.60
N SER A 29 11.53 -15.61 5.30
CA SER A 29 10.79 -16.86 5.44
C SER A 29 9.72 -16.82 6.54
N ASP A 30 9.59 -15.69 7.25
CA ASP A 30 8.54 -15.49 8.24
C ASP A 30 7.16 -15.71 7.62
N GLN A 31 6.24 -16.26 8.42
CA GLN A 31 4.92 -16.61 7.93
C GLN A 31 3.97 -15.40 7.94
N ILE A 32 3.11 -15.35 6.93
CA ILE A 32 1.96 -14.47 6.85
C ILE A 32 0.70 -15.31 6.60
N THR A 33 -0.42 -14.88 7.18
CA THR A 33 -1.75 -15.41 6.83
C THR A 33 -2.45 -14.45 5.88
N TYR A 34 -2.79 -14.92 4.68
CA TYR A 34 -3.55 -14.16 3.69
C TYR A 34 -4.76 -14.98 3.23
N LEU A 35 -5.96 -14.44 3.42
CA LEU A 35 -7.23 -15.11 3.09
C LEU A 35 -7.32 -16.56 3.62
N GLY A 36 -6.88 -16.77 4.87
CA GLY A 36 -6.89 -18.08 5.53
C GLY A 36 -5.77 -19.03 5.11
N LYS A 37 -4.87 -18.62 4.21
CA LYS A 37 -3.70 -19.41 3.80
C LYS A 37 -2.45 -18.89 4.48
N VAL A 38 -1.67 -19.80 5.06
CA VAL A 38 -0.35 -19.51 5.63
C VAL A 38 0.72 -19.75 4.57
N MET A 39 1.61 -18.78 4.37
CA MET A 39 2.75 -18.87 3.44
C MET A 39 3.91 -18.00 3.93
N ALA A 40 5.11 -18.17 3.37
CA ALA A 40 6.22 -17.26 3.65
C ALA A 40 5.91 -15.86 3.09
N GLN A 41 6.44 -14.82 3.75
CA GLN A 41 6.32 -13.44 3.26
C GLN A 41 6.95 -13.28 1.87
N SER A 42 8.06 -13.98 1.60
CA SER A 42 8.67 -14.05 0.27
C SER A 42 7.72 -14.62 -0.78
N ASP A 43 7.10 -15.78 -0.52
CA ASP A 43 6.11 -16.41 -1.41
C ASP A 43 4.91 -15.49 -1.66
N PHE A 44 4.43 -14.82 -0.60
CA PHE A 44 3.35 -13.84 -0.72
C PHE A 44 3.73 -12.69 -1.67
N THR A 45 4.90 -12.08 -1.49
CA THR A 45 5.34 -10.97 -2.35
C THR A 45 5.57 -11.39 -3.80
N MET A 46 6.08 -12.60 -4.02
CA MET A 46 6.24 -13.19 -5.36
C MET A 46 4.88 -13.43 -6.03
N GLY A 47 3.91 -14.00 -5.31
CA GLY A 47 2.54 -14.20 -5.79
C GLY A 47 1.83 -12.89 -6.14
N MET A 48 2.18 -11.81 -5.44
CA MET A 48 1.70 -10.45 -5.69
C MET A 48 2.45 -9.71 -6.81
N LYS A 49 3.43 -10.37 -7.44
CA LYS A 49 4.29 -9.79 -8.50
C LYS A 49 5.03 -8.53 -8.06
N VAL A 50 5.39 -8.44 -6.77
CA VAL A 50 6.28 -7.39 -6.28
C VAL A 50 7.68 -7.65 -6.84
N SER A 51 8.17 -6.75 -7.69
CA SER A 51 9.45 -6.89 -8.40
C SER A 51 10.59 -6.09 -7.77
N GLY A 52 10.32 -5.27 -6.76
CA GLY A 52 11.33 -4.47 -6.08
C GLY A 52 10.80 -3.74 -4.85
N PHE A 53 11.72 -3.33 -3.98
CA PHE A 53 11.43 -2.59 -2.76
C PHE A 53 11.98 -1.15 -2.84
N PRO A 54 11.29 -0.17 -2.23
CA PRO A 54 10.02 -0.30 -1.53
C PRO A 54 8.85 -0.53 -2.51
N SER A 55 7.79 -1.17 -2.03
CA SER A 55 6.50 -1.29 -2.71
C SER A 55 5.38 -1.10 -1.69
N THR A 56 4.30 -0.44 -2.08
CA THR A 56 3.12 -0.23 -1.24
C THR A 56 1.93 -0.93 -1.84
N MET A 57 1.23 -1.75 -1.06
CA MET A 57 0.04 -2.47 -1.48
C MET A 57 -1.16 -1.98 -0.69
N PHE A 58 -2.24 -1.67 -1.40
CA PHE A 58 -3.53 -1.34 -0.79
C PHE A 58 -4.50 -2.50 -0.96
N MET A 59 -5.21 -2.83 0.11
CA MET A 59 -6.26 -3.83 0.14
C MET A 59 -7.54 -3.24 0.72
N ASP A 60 -8.68 -3.80 0.33
CA ASP A 60 -9.95 -3.54 1.02
C ASP A 60 -10.11 -4.44 2.25
N SER A 61 -11.24 -4.27 2.96
CA SER A 61 -11.55 -5.02 4.18
C SER A 61 -11.73 -6.53 3.94
N ASP A 62 -11.97 -6.95 2.71
CA ASP A 62 -12.13 -8.36 2.34
C ASP A 62 -10.78 -9.00 1.95
N GLY A 63 -9.68 -8.24 2.05
CA GLY A 63 -8.35 -8.67 1.67
C GLY A 63 -8.11 -8.67 0.16
N LYS A 64 -8.98 -8.06 -0.63
CA LYS A 64 -8.79 -7.93 -2.07
C LYS A 64 -7.84 -6.77 -2.37
N VAL A 65 -6.88 -7.01 -3.25
CA VAL A 65 -5.92 -5.99 -3.68
C VAL A 65 -6.62 -4.91 -4.50
N ILE A 66 -6.51 -3.67 -4.03
CA ILE A 66 -6.93 -2.46 -4.74
C ILE A 66 -5.86 -2.05 -5.74
N GLY A 67 -4.59 -2.08 -5.34
CA GLY A 67 -3.46 -1.74 -6.19
C GLY A 67 -2.12 -1.89 -5.49
N ILE A 68 -1.06 -2.02 -6.30
CA ILE A 68 0.33 -2.10 -5.85
C ILE A 68 1.11 -0.97 -6.52
N LEU A 69 1.81 -0.17 -5.73
CA LEU A 69 2.63 0.94 -6.18
C LEU A 69 4.09 0.61 -5.93
N PRO A 70 4.88 0.34 -6.99
CA PRO A 70 6.29 0.09 -6.85
C PRO A 70 7.07 1.39 -6.66
N GLY A 71 8.20 1.29 -6.00
CA GLY A 71 9.16 2.38 -5.87
C GLY A 71 8.82 3.37 -4.76
N TYR A 72 9.68 4.39 -4.69
CA TYR A 72 9.58 5.45 -3.71
C TYR A 72 8.54 6.49 -4.14
N ILE A 73 7.69 6.92 -3.20
CA ILE A 73 6.68 7.96 -3.41
C ILE A 73 6.91 9.08 -2.41
N GLU A 74 7.02 10.32 -2.87
CA GLU A 74 7.17 11.49 -2.01
C GLU A 74 5.89 11.78 -1.19
N ALA A 75 6.05 12.34 0.02
CA ALA A 75 4.95 12.58 0.95
C ALA A 75 3.74 13.33 0.35
N PRO A 76 3.90 14.42 -0.43
CA PRO A 76 2.75 15.14 -0.98
C PRO A 76 1.94 14.31 -1.98
N VAL A 77 2.62 13.48 -2.78
CA VAL A 77 1.95 12.57 -3.72
C VAL A 77 1.29 11.43 -2.94
N TYR A 78 2.00 10.87 -1.96
CA TYR A 78 1.50 9.78 -1.14
C TYR A 78 0.22 10.16 -0.38
N LEU A 79 0.13 11.38 0.16
CA LEU A 79 -1.10 11.89 0.80
C LEU A 79 -2.31 11.88 -0.14
N LYS A 80 -2.13 12.25 -1.42
CA LYS A 80 -3.22 12.18 -2.41
C LYS A 80 -3.64 10.75 -2.68
N ILE A 81 -2.69 9.82 -2.71
CA ILE A 81 -2.96 8.39 -2.89
C ILE A 81 -3.71 7.82 -1.68
N LEU A 82 -3.29 8.18 -0.46
CA LEU A 82 -4.00 7.80 0.76
C LEU A 82 -5.44 8.31 0.74
N ALA A 83 -5.65 9.58 0.34
CA ALA A 83 -7.00 10.14 0.19
C ALA A 83 -7.83 9.39 -0.88
N TYR A 84 -7.23 9.06 -2.03
CA TYR A 84 -7.89 8.28 -3.08
C TYR A 84 -8.38 6.92 -2.60
N VAL A 85 -7.58 6.23 -1.79
CA VAL A 85 -7.95 4.92 -1.23
C VAL A 85 -8.95 5.06 -0.07
N SER A 86 -8.71 5.95 0.88
CA SER A 86 -9.56 6.10 2.07
C SER A 86 -10.97 6.60 1.72
N THR A 87 -11.10 7.46 0.71
CA THR A 87 -12.39 7.95 0.20
C THR A 87 -13.07 7.00 -0.78
N GLN A 88 -12.45 5.84 -1.05
CA GLN A 88 -12.93 4.85 -2.02
C GLN A 88 -13.08 5.36 -3.46
N ALA A 89 -12.39 6.44 -3.82
CA ALA A 89 -12.43 7.00 -5.17
C ALA A 89 -11.98 6.00 -6.25
N TYR A 90 -11.18 4.99 -5.86
CA TYR A 90 -10.77 3.88 -6.74
C TYR A 90 -11.92 3.05 -7.32
N LYS A 91 -13.12 3.13 -6.74
CA LYS A 91 -14.29 2.39 -7.24
C LYS A 91 -14.84 2.99 -8.54
N THR A 92 -14.59 4.28 -8.79
CA THR A 92 -15.22 5.02 -9.90
C THR A 92 -14.24 5.77 -10.77
N LYS A 93 -13.01 5.99 -10.31
CA LYS A 93 -11.99 6.80 -11.00
C LYS A 93 -10.64 6.09 -10.99
N LYS A 94 -9.85 6.24 -12.05
CA LYS A 94 -8.46 5.74 -12.08
C LYS A 94 -7.54 6.67 -11.29
N LEU A 95 -6.44 6.12 -10.77
CA LEU A 95 -5.49 6.89 -9.95
C LEU A 95 -4.91 8.08 -10.73
N ASP A 96 -4.46 7.88 -11.97
CA ASP A 96 -3.86 8.95 -12.77
C ASP A 96 -4.84 10.11 -13.04
N ASP A 97 -6.10 9.78 -13.31
CA ASP A 97 -7.16 10.78 -13.47
C ASP A 97 -7.41 11.53 -12.16
N TYR A 98 -7.39 10.82 -11.03
CA TYR A 98 -7.53 11.43 -9.70
C TYR A 98 -6.38 12.38 -9.38
N LEU A 99 -5.14 11.96 -9.65
CA LEU A 99 -3.94 12.76 -9.36
C LEU A 99 -3.79 13.97 -10.29
N SER A 100 -4.23 13.86 -11.54
CA SER A 100 -4.20 14.95 -12.52
C SER A 100 -5.39 15.93 -12.40
N GLY A 101 -6.36 15.64 -11.53
CA GLY A 101 -7.55 16.48 -11.34
C GLY A 101 -8.56 16.42 -12.49
N LYS A 102 -8.46 15.40 -13.36
CA LYS A 102 -9.31 15.22 -14.54
C LYS A 102 -10.61 14.51 -14.23
#